data_AF-D8SM82-F1
#
_entry.id   AF-D8SM82-F1
#
_cell.length_a   1.000
_cell.length_b   1.000
_cell.length_c   1.000
_cell.angle_alpha   90.00
_cell.angle_beta   90.00
_cell.angle_gamma   90.00
#
_symmetry.space_group_name_H-M   'P 1'
#
loop_
_entity.id
_entity.type
_entity.pdbx_description
1 polymer ?
#
loop_
_entity_poly.entity_id
_entity_poly.type
_entity_poly.pdbx_seq_one_letter_code
_entity_poly.pdbx_strand_id
1 'polypeptide(L)' 'YRFSDGGEPGGTAGRPIYAARENSGVDGVMIVVTRYFGGTKLGTGGLVRSYAGIAADCLKKAPTHIVKAKV' A
#
# COMPACT_ATOMS: atom_id res chain seq x y z
N TYR A 1 2.65 -5.79 12.58
CA TYR A 1 2.17 -4.81 11.58
C TYR A 1 0.68 -4.99 11.33
N ARG A 2 -0.04 -3.95 10.90
CA ARG A 2 -1.51 -3.96 10.68
C ARG A 2 -1.85 -3.43 9.28
N PHE A 3 -2.99 -3.85 8.74
CA PHE A 3 -3.56 -3.34 7.49
C PHE A 3 -5.10 -3.32 7.58
N SER A 4 -5.74 -2.54 6.72
CA SER A 4 -7.20 -2.42 6.61
C SER A 4 -7.59 -2.26 5.14
N ASP A 5 -8.71 -2.85 4.73
CA ASP A 5 -9.25 -2.67 3.38
C ASP A 5 -10.10 -1.40 3.22
N GLY A 6 -10.38 -0.66 4.31
CA GLY A 6 -11.03 0.65 4.22
C GLY A 6 -12.43 0.65 3.57
N GLY A 7 -13.14 -0.49 3.62
CA GLY A 7 -14.45 -0.68 2.97
C GLY A 7 -14.40 -1.34 1.59
N GLU A 8 -13.21 -1.60 1.05
CA GLU A 8 -13.05 -2.44 -0.14
C GLU A 8 -13.32 -3.91 0.17
N PRO A 9 -13.57 -4.75 -0.86
CA PRO A 9 -13.66 -6.20 -0.68
C PRO A 9 -12.44 -6.75 0.06
N GLY A 10 -12.67 -7.68 0.98
CA GLY A 10 -11.63 -8.21 1.87
C GLY A 10 -10.40 -8.70 1.12
N GLY A 11 -9.23 -8.23 1.55
CA GLY A 11 -7.93 -8.59 0.98
C GLY A 11 -7.56 -7.89 -0.33
N THR A 12 -8.36 -6.93 -0.80
CA THR A 12 -8.10 -6.25 -2.09
C THR A 12 -7.32 -4.94 -1.98
N ALA A 13 -7.20 -4.37 -0.78
CA ALA A 13 -6.52 -3.09 -0.57
C ALA A 13 -5.41 -3.21 0.48
N GLY A 14 -5.76 -3.50 1.73
CA GLY A 14 -4.83 -3.45 2.86
C GLY A 14 -3.68 -4.45 2.74
N ARG A 15 -4.00 -5.71 2.42
CA ARG A 15 -2.98 -6.76 2.25
C ARG A 15 -2.04 -6.47 1.06
N PRO A 16 -2.53 -6.07 -0.13
CA PRO A 16 -1.68 -5.63 -1.23
C PRO A 16 -0.75 -4.45 -0.90
N ILE A 17 -1.25 -3.43 -0.20
CA ILE A 17 -0.43 -2.29 0.27
C ILE A 17 0.67 -2.77 1.22
N TYR A 18 0.31 -3.64 2.17
CA TYR A 18 1.26 -4.18 3.12
C TYR A 18 2.35 -5.03 2.44
N ALA A 19 1.98 -5.85 1.44
CA ALA A 19 2.95 -6.62 0.66
C ALA A 19 3.91 -5.72 -0.13
N ALA A 20 3.43 -4.60 -0.69
CA ALA A 20 4.29 -3.63 -1.37
C ALA A 20 5.32 -3.02 -0.40
N ARG A 21 4.93 -2.75 0.86
CA ARG A 21 5.84 -2.30 1.91
C ARG A 21 6.91 -3.34 2.23
N GLU A 22 6.52 -4.60 2.47
CA GLU A 22 7.46 -5.70 2.75
C GLU A 22 8.51 -5.83 1.64
N ASN A 23 8.09 -5.71 0.38
CA ASN A 23 8.97 -5.82 -0.78
C ASN A 23 9.86 -4.59 -1.02
N SER A 24 9.57 -3.46 -0.37
CA SER A 24 10.31 -2.20 -0.57
C SER A 24 11.59 -2.10 0.27
N GLY A 25 11.70 -2.89 1.33
CA GLY A 25 12.77 -2.73 2.34
C GLY A 25 12.64 -1.47 3.22
N VAL A 26 11.54 -0.73 3.09
CA VAL A 26 11.25 0.46 3.92
C VAL A 26 10.45 0.07 5.15
N ASP A 27 10.87 0.56 6.31
CA ASP A 27 10.21 0.30 7.60
C ASP A 27 9.94 1.59 8.40
N GLY A 28 9.13 1.47 9.45
CA GLY A 28 8.75 2.61 10.29
C GLY A 28 7.79 3.60 9.61
N VAL A 29 7.06 3.15 8.59
CA VAL A 29 6.15 3.99 7.78
C VAL A 29 4.70 3.53 7.89
N MET A 30 3.78 4.47 7.70
CA MET A 30 2.36 4.22 7.49
C MET A 30 1.99 4.59 6.05
N ILE A 31 1.24 3.72 5.37
CA ILE A 31 0.79 3.95 3.99
C ILE A 31 -0.73 4.09 4.00
N VAL A 32 -1.22 5.17 3.41
CA VAL A 32 -2.65 5.45 3.23
C VAL A 32 -2.91 5.65 1.75
N VAL A 33 -3.92 4.96 1.21
CA VAL A 33 -4.36 5.12 -0.17
C VAL A 33 -5.79 5.61 -0.17
N THR A 34 -6.01 6.82 -0.70
CA THR A 34 -7.35 7.35 -0.93
C THR A 34 -7.78 7.01 -2.35
N ARG A 35 -8.89 6.30 -2.49
CA ARG A 35 -9.45 5.94 -3.79
C ARG A 35 -10.80 6.62 -4.00
N TYR A 36 -10.97 7.20 -5.19
CA TYR A 36 -12.24 7.75 -5.65
C TYR A 36 -12.81 6.83 -6.75
N PHE A 37 -14.11 6.54 -6.70
CA PHE A 37 -14.75 5.67 -7.69
C PHE A 37 -14.88 6.39 -9.04
N GLY A 38 -14.30 5.80 -10.10
CA GLY A 38 -14.26 6.40 -11.44
C GLY A 38 -15.38 5.97 -12.38
N GLY A 39 -16.52 5.48 -11.86
CA GLY A 39 -17.67 5.05 -12.68
C GLY A 39 -17.61 3.62 -13.23
N THR A 40 -16.45 2.95 -13.20
CA THR A 40 -16.29 1.55 -13.63
C THR A 40 -15.68 0.69 -12.52
N LYS A 41 -16.21 -0.53 -12.34
CA LYS A 41 -15.70 -1.50 -11.37
C LYS A 41 -14.43 -2.17 -11.92
N LEU A 42 -13.36 -2.16 -11.12
CA LEU A 42 -12.09 -2.79 -11.47
C LEU A 42 -12.08 -4.31 -11.21
N GLY A 43 -13.02 -4.80 -10.41
CA GLY A 43 -13.02 -6.17 -9.89
C GLY A 43 -11.87 -6.43 -8.91
N THR A 44 -11.88 -7.60 -8.27
CA THR A 44 -10.91 -7.99 -7.24
C THR A 44 -9.47 -7.88 -7.73
N GLY A 45 -9.16 -8.45 -8.90
CA GLY A 45 -7.80 -8.42 -9.45
C GLY A 45 -7.33 -7.02 -9.83
N GLY A 46 -8.24 -6.17 -10.31
CA GLY A 46 -7.92 -4.78 -10.63
C GLY A 46 -7.64 -3.94 -9.38
N LEU A 47 -8.43 -4.12 -8.31
CA LEU A 47 -8.20 -3.47 -7.03
C LEU A 47 -6.84 -3.86 -6.44
N VAL A 48 -6.56 -5.17 -6.37
CA VAL A 48 -5.29 -5.70 -5.85
C VAL A 48 -4.09 -5.09 -6.57
N ARG A 49 -4.10 -5.09 -7.91
CA ARG A 49 -3.00 -4.50 -8.70
C ARG A 49 -2.88 -3.00 -8.50
N SER A 50 -4.00 -2.28 -8.39
CA SER A 50 -3.99 -0.82 -8.22
C SER A 50 -3.42 -0.42 -6.86
N TYR A 51 -3.89 -1.05 -5.78
CA TYR A 51 -3.46 -0.74 -4.42
C TYR A 51 -2.00 -1.14 -4.17
N ALA A 52 -1.56 -2.33 -4.63
CA ALA A 52 -0.15 -2.71 -4.54
C ALA A 52 0.74 -1.81 -5.39
N GLY A 53 0.35 -1.55 -6.64
CA GLY A 53 1.16 -0.78 -7.59
C GLY A 53 1.39 0.65 -7.13
N ILE A 54 0.34 1.35 -6.68
CA ILE A 54 0.47 2.74 -6.25
C ILE A 54 1.27 2.87 -4.94
N ALA A 55 1.13 1.89 -4.04
CA ALA A 55 1.94 1.85 -2.81
C ALA A 55 3.42 1.61 -3.11
N ALA A 56 3.73 0.66 -4.00
CA ALA A 56 5.10 0.39 -4.44
C ALA A 56 5.73 1.60 -5.14
N ASP A 57 4.99 2.24 -6.04
CA ASP A 57 5.45 3.44 -6.75
C ASP A 57 5.69 4.61 -5.78
N CYS A 58 4.83 4.78 -4.79
CA CYS A 58 4.99 5.80 -3.75
C CYS A 58 6.27 5.56 -2.93
N LEU A 59 6.47 4.33 -2.44
CA LEU A 59 7.65 3.96 -1.66
C LEU A 59 8.94 4.11 -2.45
N LYS A 60 8.93 3.78 -3.75
CA LYS A 60 10.10 3.92 -4.64
C LYS A 60 10.48 5.38 -4.88
N LYS A 61 9.51 6.29 -4.91
CA LYS A 61 9.73 7.72 -5.20
C LYS A 61 9.96 8.55 -3.95
N ALA A 62 9.53 8.06 -2.79
CA ALA A 62 9.69 8.76 -1.53
C ALA A 62 11.17 8.85 -1.14
N PRO A 63 11.66 10.02 -0.68
CA PRO A 63 12.99 10.12 -0.11
C PRO A 63 13.06 9.31 1.19
N THR A 64 14.08 8.46 1.30
CA THR A 64 14.30 7.61 2.48
C THR A 64 15.61 7.99 3.16
N HIS A 65 15.68 7.71 4.46
CA HIS A 65 16.90 7.90 5.24
C HIS A 65 17.08 6.71 6.19
N ILE A 66 18.33 6.33 6.41
CA ILE A 66 18.65 5.26 7.36
C ILE A 66 18.51 5.82 8.77
N VAL A 67 17.55 5.27 9.51
CA VAL A 67 17.38 5.57 10.93
C VAL A 67 18.22 4.58 11.72
N LYS A 68 19.23 5.07 12.44
CA LYS A 68 19.93 4.24 13.43
C LYS A 68 18.97 3.94 14.57
N ALA A 69 18.86 2.66 14.94
CA ALA A 69 18.11 2.28 16.12
C ALA A 69 18.68 3.04 17.33
N LYS A 70 17.79 3.68 18.10
CA LYS A 70 18.16 4.30 19.37
C LYS A 70 18.42 3.15 20.34
N VAL A 71 19.69 2.91 20.67
CA VAL A 71 20.11 2.02 21.77
C VAL A 71 19.83 2.75 23.08
#